data_AF-A0A832YHA7-F1
#
_entry.id   AF-A0A832YHA7-F1
#
_cell.length_a   1.000
_cell.length_b   1.000
_cell.length_c   1.000
_cell.angle_alpha   90.00
_cell.angle_beta   90.00
_cell.angle_gamma   90.00
#
_symmetry.space_group_name_H-M   'P 1'
#
loop_
_entity.id
_entity.type
_entity.pdbx_description
1 polymer ?
#
loop_
_entity_poly.entity_id
_entity_poly.type
_entity_poly.pdbx_seq_one_letter_code
_entity_poly.pdbx_strand_id
1 'polypeptide(L)'
;MSDITSELLQKWVAAIKSGDPKRVTELYHRDAILLGTFSNKERVGHELILEYFENLLKSPVEVQIVSEHPFVESPDCAINSGHYNFVTNGKTINARFSFVYQKGNDGWKIVSHHSSVMPET
;
A
#
# COMPACT_ATOMS: atom_id res chain seq x y z
N MET A 1 6.20 -13.87 17.42
CA MET A 1 4.83 -13.32 17.46
C MET A 1 4.69 -12.49 16.21
N SER A 2 3.67 -12.75 15.40
CA SER A 2 3.41 -11.99 14.18
C SER A 2 2.97 -10.57 14.57
N ASP A 3 3.66 -9.54 14.06
CA ASP A 3 3.29 -8.15 14.27
C ASP A 3 2.08 -7.84 13.37
N ILE A 4 0.98 -7.36 13.96
CA ILE A 4 -0.24 -6.99 13.23
C ILE A 4 0.05 -6.07 12.04
N THR A 5 1.05 -5.20 12.18
CA THR A 5 1.45 -4.23 11.17
C THR A 5 2.07 -4.91 9.95
N SER A 6 2.83 -5.99 10.16
CA SER A 6 3.38 -6.82 9.09
C SER A 6 2.29 -7.67 8.44
N GLU A 7 1.31 -8.17 9.21
CA GLU A 7 0.15 -8.87 8.64
C GLU A 7 -0.70 -7.99 7.72
N LEU A 8 -0.89 -6.72 8.09
CA LEU A 8 -1.62 -5.75 7.27
C LEU A 8 -0.89 -5.46 5.95
N LEU A 9 0.44 -5.32 5.99
CA LEU A 9 1.25 -5.18 4.79
C LEU A 9 1.15 -6.42 3.90
N GLN A 10 1.24 -7.62 4.47
CA GLN A 10 1.11 -8.87 3.71
C GLN A 10 -0.27 -9.03 3.07
N LYS A 11 -1.35 -8.60 3.73
CA LYS A 11 -2.70 -8.55 3.14
C LYS A 11 -2.73 -7.63 1.91
N TRP A 12 -2.08 -6.47 2.00
CA TRP A 12 -1.97 -5.55 0.85
C TRP A 12 -1.15 -6.15 -0.29
N VAL A 13 0.00 -6.78 0.00
CA VAL A 13 0.81 -7.49 -1.00
C VAL A 13 0.02 -8.61 -1.69
N ALA A 14 -0.74 -9.40 -0.93
CA ALA A 14 -1.59 -10.45 -1.49
C ALA A 14 -2.72 -9.89 -2.37
N ALA A 15 -3.31 -8.75 -2.00
CA ALA A 15 -4.31 -8.08 -2.82
C ALA A 15 -3.72 -7.58 -4.15
N ILE A 16 -2.52 -6.98 -4.13
CA ILE A 16 -1.80 -6.59 -5.35
C ILE A 16 -1.54 -7.80 -6.24
N LYS A 17 -1.03 -8.88 -5.67
CA LYS A 17 -0.74 -10.14 -6.39
C LYS A 17 -1.98 -10.77 -7.03
N SER A 18 -3.17 -10.54 -6.45
CA SER A 18 -4.42 -11.04 -7.01
C SER A 18 -4.81 -10.37 -8.34
N GLY A 19 -4.26 -9.18 -8.63
CA GLY A 19 -4.58 -8.43 -9.84
C GLY A 19 -5.97 -7.80 -9.84
N ASP A 20 -6.69 -7.79 -8.71
CA ASP A 20 -8.03 -7.20 -8.58
C ASP A 20 -7.98 -5.82 -7.88
N PRO A 21 -8.13 -4.71 -8.63
CA PRO A 21 -8.11 -3.35 -8.07
C PRO A 21 -9.13 -3.11 -6.96
N LYS A 22 -10.29 -3.77 -7.01
CA LYS A 22 -11.34 -3.60 -6.00
C LYS A 22 -10.89 -4.18 -4.66
N ARG A 23 -10.28 -5.36 -4.68
CA ARG A 23 -9.73 -5.98 -3.47
C ARG A 23 -8.63 -5.15 -2.84
N VAL A 24 -7.79 -4.49 -3.64
CA VAL A 24 -6.78 -3.56 -3.10
C VAL A 24 -7.46 -2.34 -2.48
N THR A 25 -8.42 -1.74 -3.18
CA THR A 25 -9.15 -0.54 -2.74
C THR A 25 -9.94 -0.79 -1.45
N GLU A 26 -10.52 -1.98 -1.29
CA GLU A 26 -11.23 -2.38 -0.07
C GLU A 26 -10.36 -2.37 1.19
N LEU A 27 -9.03 -2.43 1.06
CA LEU A 27 -8.11 -2.31 2.21
C LEU A 27 -7.96 -0.86 2.70
N TYR A 28 -8.40 0.12 1.92
CA TYR A 28 -8.31 1.54 2.26
C TYR A 28 -9.58 2.00 2.98
N HIS A 29 -9.42 2.97 3.87
CA HIS A 29 -10.54 3.73 4.43
C HIS A 29 -11.24 4.51 3.31
N ARG A 30 -12.54 4.79 3.47
CA ARG A 30 -13.34 5.49 2.44
C ARG A 30 -12.76 6.86 2.06
N ASP A 31 -12.16 7.53 3.03
CA ASP A 31 -11.53 8.86 2.91
C ASP A 31 -9.99 8.79 2.92
N ALA A 32 -9.40 7.62 2.65
CA ALA A 32 -7.95 7.46 2.67
C ALA A 32 -7.26 8.30 1.58
N ILE A 33 -5.99 8.64 1.83
CA ILE A 33 -5.11 9.24 0.82
C ILE A 33 -4.06 8.25 0.33
N LEU A 34 -3.83 8.25 -0.98
CA LEU A 34 -2.71 7.58 -1.62
C LEU A 34 -1.90 8.59 -2.45
N LEU A 35 -0.61 8.69 -2.11
CA LEU A 35 0.43 9.34 -2.89
C LEU A 35 1.25 8.23 -3.55
N GLY A 36 0.90 7.89 -4.79
CA GLY A 36 1.39 6.70 -5.47
C GLY A 36 2.65 6.92 -6.31
N THR A 37 3.47 5.88 -6.42
CA THR A 37 4.75 5.86 -7.17
C THR A 37 4.61 6.26 -8.64
N PHE A 38 3.47 5.93 -9.25
CA PHE A 38 3.26 6.01 -10.70
C PHE A 38 2.33 7.15 -11.13
N SER A 39 2.07 8.12 -10.24
CA SER A 39 1.11 9.20 -10.48
C SER A 39 1.44 10.45 -9.68
N ASN A 40 1.50 11.60 -10.36
CA ASN A 40 1.59 12.92 -9.69
C ASN A 40 0.25 13.36 -9.07
N LYS A 41 -0.86 12.74 -9.46
CA LYS A 41 -2.20 13.02 -8.92
C LYS A 41 -2.38 12.34 -7.58
N GLU A 42 -2.70 13.13 -6.55
CA GLU A 42 -3.14 12.65 -5.24
C GLU A 42 -4.46 11.88 -5.37
N ARG A 43 -4.58 10.77 -4.64
CA ARG A 43 -5.76 9.91 -4.70
C ARG A 43 -6.46 9.93 -3.33
N VAL A 44 -7.45 10.80 -3.19
CA VAL A 44 -8.28 10.89 -1.98
C VAL A 44 -9.58 10.15 -2.24
N GLY A 45 -9.85 9.16 -1.40
CA GLY A 45 -11.04 8.34 -1.42
C GLY A 45 -11.05 7.21 -2.45
N HIS A 46 -12.02 6.30 -2.27
CA HIS A 46 -12.08 5.02 -3.01
C HIS A 46 -12.13 5.17 -4.52
N GLU A 47 -12.84 6.17 -5.07
CA GLU A 47 -12.93 6.37 -6.52
C GLU A 47 -11.55 6.58 -7.15
N LEU A 48 -10.76 7.50 -6.59
CA LEU A 48 -9.43 7.83 -7.12
C LEU A 48 -8.39 6.75 -6.83
N ILE A 49 -8.52 6.06 -5.69
CA ILE A 49 -7.67 4.92 -5.32
C ILE A 49 -7.93 3.74 -6.26
N LEU A 50 -9.20 3.46 -6.57
CA LEU A 50 -9.57 2.42 -7.54
C LEU A 50 -8.99 2.74 -8.91
N GLU A 51 -9.18 3.97 -9.40
CA GLU A 51 -8.62 4.43 -10.68
C GLU A 51 -7.09 4.24 -10.74
N TYR A 52 -6.37 4.45 -9.63
CA TYR A 52 -4.93 4.20 -9.56
C TYR A 52 -4.59 2.72 -9.73
N PHE A 53 -5.26 1.83 -8.99
CA PHE A 53 -4.99 0.39 -9.05
C PHE A 53 -5.49 -0.25 -10.35
N GLU A 54 -6.57 0.23 -10.96
CA GLU A 54 -7.01 -0.17 -12.29
C GLU A 54 -5.96 0.12 -13.36
N ASN A 55 -5.18 1.20 -13.20
CA ASN A 55 -4.09 1.51 -14.10
C ASN A 55 -2.83 0.68 -13.80
N LEU A 56 -2.47 0.53 -12.53
CA LEU A 56 -1.28 -0.22 -12.11
C LEU A 56 -1.39 -1.71 -12.43
N LEU A 57 -2.57 -2.31 -12.23
CA LEU A 57 -2.79 -3.76 -12.36
C LEU A 57 -3.22 -4.20 -13.77
N LYS A 58 -3.02 -3.36 -14.79
CA LYS A 58 -3.19 -3.75 -16.21
C LYS A 58 -2.23 -4.86 -16.64
N SER A 59 -1.14 -5.02 -15.92
CA SER A 59 -0.19 -6.13 -16.03
C SER A 59 0.05 -6.75 -14.65
N PRO A 60 0.49 -8.01 -14.55
CA PRO A 60 0.85 -8.61 -13.27
C PRO A 60 1.90 -7.76 -12.53
N VAL A 61 1.66 -7.57 -11.23
CA VAL A 61 2.55 -6.88 -10.31
C VAL A 61 2.80 -7.78 -9.11
N GLU A 62 4.07 -8.00 -8.80
CA GLU A 62 4.50 -8.56 -7.52
C GLU A 62 5.13 -7.48 -6.67
N VAL A 63 5.01 -7.62 -5.35
CA VAL A 63 5.67 -6.74 -4.38
C VAL A 63 6.62 -7.58 -3.54
N GLN A 64 7.89 -7.21 -3.54
CA GLN A 64 8.93 -7.84 -2.74
C GLN A 64 9.28 -6.89 -1.58
N ILE A 65 9.00 -7.30 -0.35
CA ILE A 65 9.36 -6.50 0.84
C ILE A 65 10.87 -6.65 1.07
N VAL A 66 11.57 -5.52 1.15
CA VAL A 66 13.02 -5.47 1.36
C VAL A 66 13.33 -5.19 2.83
N SER A 67 12.60 -4.26 3.44
CA SER A 67 12.72 -3.94 4.86
C SER A 67 11.42 -3.34 5.36
N GLU A 68 11.12 -3.58 6.63
CA GLU A 68 9.95 -3.04 7.32
C GLU A 68 10.36 -2.47 8.68
N HIS A 69 9.66 -1.42 9.09
CA HIS A 69 9.71 -0.83 10.42
C HIS A 69 8.26 -0.73 10.92
N PRO A 70 7.73 -1.81 11.51
CA PRO A 70 6.41 -1.79 12.10
C PRO A 70 6.42 -1.04 13.44
N PHE A 71 5.38 -0.25 13.67
CA PHE A 71 5.23 0.56 14.87
C PHE A 71 3.75 0.69 15.23
N VAL A 72 3.38 0.29 16.44
CA VAL A 72 2.01 0.40 16.96
C VAL A 72 1.95 1.62 17.88
N GLU A 73 1.29 2.68 17.44
CA GLU A 73 1.16 3.93 18.20
C GLU A 73 0.08 3.81 19.29
N SER A 74 -1.03 3.15 18.97
CA SER A 74 -2.14 2.91 19.88
C SER A 74 -2.87 1.60 19.54
N PRO A 75 -3.82 1.13 20.37
CA PRO A 75 -4.58 -0.08 20.07
C PRO A 75 -5.36 -0.07 18.74
N ASP A 76 -5.58 1.12 18.18
CA ASP A 76 -6.33 1.40 16.96
C ASP A 76 -5.52 2.12 15.88
N CYS A 77 -4.24 2.45 16.11
CA CYS A 77 -3.36 3.09 15.12
C CYS A 77 -2.03 2.35 15.01
N ALA A 78 -1.64 2.03 13.77
CA ALA A 78 -0.36 1.38 13.47
C ALA A 78 0.27 1.98 12.21
N ILE A 79 1.59 1.96 12.15
CA ILE A 79 2.39 2.49 11.05
C ILE A 79 3.37 1.43 10.58
N ASN A 80 3.49 1.23 9.27
CA ASN A 80 4.57 0.44 8.67
C ASN A 80 5.30 1.29 7.64
N SER A 81 6.60 1.49 7.81
CA SER A 81 7.41 2.18 6.83
C SER A 81 8.62 1.34 6.43
N GLY A 82 9.13 1.51 5.22
CA GLY A 82 10.27 0.74 4.78
C GLY A 82 10.49 0.79 3.28
N HIS A 83 11.01 -0.32 2.74
CA HIS A 83 11.33 -0.47 1.34
C HIS A 83 10.67 -1.71 0.79
N TYR A 84 10.13 -1.59 -0.41
CA TYR A 84 9.72 -2.71 -1.23
C TYR A 84 10.17 -2.49 -2.67
N ASN A 85 10.08 -3.54 -3.47
CA ASN A 85 10.24 -3.45 -4.90
C ASN A 85 8.96 -3.90 -5.59
N PHE A 86 8.52 -3.14 -6.59
CA PHE A 86 7.53 -3.62 -7.55
C PHE A 86 8.24 -4.39 -8.65
N VAL A 87 7.77 -5.60 -8.93
CA VAL A 87 8.22 -6.40 -10.08
C VAL A 87 7.07 -6.51 -11.06
N THR A 88 7.24 -5.91 -12.24
CA THR A 88 6.22 -5.91 -13.28
C THR A 88 6.85 -5.78 -14.66
N ASN A 89 6.30 -6.47 -15.66
CA ASN A 89 6.79 -6.46 -17.05
C ASN A 89 8.31 -6.71 -17.17
N GLY A 90 8.85 -7.62 -16.35
CA GLY A 90 10.28 -7.96 -16.34
C GLY A 90 11.20 -6.88 -15.76
N LYS A 91 10.64 -5.82 -15.14
CA LYS A 91 11.39 -4.74 -14.51
C LYS A 91 11.17 -4.74 -13.00
N THR A 92 12.21 -4.34 -12.27
CA THR A 92 12.19 -4.11 -10.83
C THR A 92 12.24 -2.60 -10.57
N ILE A 93 11.30 -2.09 -9.79
CA ILE A 93 11.20 -0.68 -9.42
C ILE A 93 11.35 -0.59 -7.90
N ASN A 94 12.47 -0.04 -7.46
CA ASN A 94 12.79 0.11 -6.04
C ASN A 94 12.03 1.32 -5.48
N ALA A 95 11.34 1.12 -4.36
CA ALA A 95 10.49 2.14 -3.77
C ALA A 95 10.55 2.12 -2.24
N ARG A 96 10.26 3.29 -1.68
CA ARG A 96 10.03 3.53 -0.26
C ARG A 96 8.54 3.59 -0.03
N PHE A 97 8.09 3.15 1.14
CA PHE A 97 6.70 3.24 1.52
C PHE A 97 6.50 3.73 2.96
N SER A 98 5.33 4.29 3.21
CA SER A 98 4.76 4.48 4.55
C SER A 98 3.25 4.19 4.47
N PHE A 99 2.78 3.27 5.31
CA PHE A 99 1.37 3.00 5.54
C PHE A 99 1.00 3.45 6.94
N VAL A 100 -0.11 4.17 7.06
CA VAL A 100 -0.80 4.42 8.32
C VAL A 100 -2.11 3.66 8.30
N TYR A 101 -2.34 2.87 9.33
CA TYR A 101 -3.51 2.04 9.51
C TYR A 101 -4.34 2.54 10.69
N GLN A 102 -5.66 2.58 10.51
CA GLN A 102 -6.62 2.85 11.58
C GLN A 102 -7.57 1.67 11.72
N LYS A 103 -7.83 1.24 12.96
CA LYS A 103 -8.85 0.25 13.27
C LYS A 103 -10.20 0.95 13.49
N GLY A 104 -11.19 0.58 12.69
CA GLY A 104 -12.58 0.98 12.86
C GLY A 104 -13.51 -0.21 13.04
N ASN A 105 -14.83 0.03 12.90
CA ASN A 105 -15.84 -1.02 13.00
C ASN A 105 -15.67 -2.10 11.91
N ASP A 106 -15.21 -1.70 10.72
CA ASP A 106 -14.95 -2.59 9.58
C ASP A 106 -13.55 -3.23 9.62
N GLY A 107 -12.89 -3.19 10.78
CA GLY A 107 -11.52 -3.67 10.98
C GLY A 107 -10.44 -2.64 10.62
N TRP A 108 -9.23 -3.13 10.41
CA TRP A 108 -8.07 -2.30 10.05
C TRP A 108 -8.15 -1.85 8.58
N LYS A 109 -7.97 -0.54 8.36
CA LYS A 109 -7.94 0.07 7.04
C LYS A 109 -6.74 0.99 6.90
N ILE A 110 -6.21 1.12 5.69
CA ILE A 110 -5.18 2.10 5.35
C ILE A 110 -5.84 3.47 5.28
N VAL A 111 -5.37 4.43 6.08
CA VAL A 111 -5.84 5.84 6.05
C VAL A 111 -4.87 6.75 5.29
N SER A 112 -3.58 6.41 5.26
CA SER A 112 -2.58 7.09 4.45
C SER A 112 -1.59 6.09 3.89
N HIS A 113 -1.30 6.21 2.60
CA HIS A 113 -0.25 5.47 1.92
C HIS A 113 0.59 6.44 1.09
N HIS A 114 1.86 6.57 1.45
CA HIS A 114 2.85 7.24 0.61
C HIS A 114 3.78 6.18 0.02
N SER A 115 3.96 6.21 -1.29
CA SER A 115 4.95 5.40 -1.99
C SER A 115 5.70 6.22 -3.03
N SER A 116 7.02 6.14 -3.00
CA SER A 116 7.89 6.90 -3.90
C SER A 116 9.03 6.03 -4.42
N VAL A 117 9.50 6.30 -5.63
CA VAL A 117 10.77 5.74 -6.11
C VAL A 117 11.93 6.19 -5.22
N MET A 118 13.06 5.51 -5.32
CA MET A 118 14.30 6.01 -4.73
C MET A 118 14.68 7.35 -5.38
N PRO A 119 15.06 8.37 -4.59
CA PRO A 119 15.54 9.63 -5.15
C PRO A 119 16.86 9.43 -5.89
N GLU A 120 17.08 10.24 -6.92
CA GLU A 120 18.39 10.39 -7.55
C GLU A 120 19.32 11.18 -6.61
N THR A 121 20.60 10.82 -6.60
CA THR A 121 21.65 11.52 -5.84
C THR A 121 22.23 12.69 -6.61
#